data_AF-A0A1V4QXC2-F1
#
_entry.id   AF-A0A1V4QXC2-F1
#
_cell.length_a   1.000
_cell.length_b   1.000
_cell.length_c   1.000
_cell.angle_alpha   90.00
_cell.angle_beta   90.00
_cell.angle_gamma   90.00
#
_symmetry.space_group_name_H-M   'P 1'
#
loop_
_entity.id
_entity.type
_entity.pdbx_description
1 polymer ?
#
loop_
_entity_poly.entity_id
_entity_poly.type
_entity_poly.pdbx_seq_one_letter_code
_entity_poly.pdbx_strand_id
1 'polypeptide(L)'
;MPRMRLLSLLATASLLALAGGCGESAEDVSNSEYLLGLLHESWQNARKGLQSEQPDLGPLRAIHILLARRAPRRVQRDYHGPNKEEVLRRLHALRDAYEARIVPKLDLTQPEVRLQPGATVQEVKAAFMELDKAYRQIDALLQQ
;
A
#
# COMPACT_ATOMS: atom_id res chain seq x y z
N MET A 1 -57.33 -39.79 39.86
CA MET A 1 -57.28 -40.45 38.53
C MET A 1 -57.13 -39.35 37.48
N PRO A 2 -56.37 -39.50 36.38
CA PRO A 2 -55.07 -40.13 36.11
C PRO A 2 -54.02 -39.06 35.67
N ARG A 3 -52.73 -39.22 36.05
CA ARG A 3 -51.56 -39.56 35.20
C ARG A 3 -51.05 -38.45 34.24
N MET A 4 -49.86 -37.89 34.50
CA MET A 4 -48.52 -38.35 34.01
C MET A 4 -48.23 -37.69 32.64
N ARG A 5 -47.19 -36.87 32.43
CA ARG A 5 -45.74 -37.18 32.35
C ARG A 5 -44.96 -35.86 32.33
N LEU A 6 -43.94 -35.65 33.16
CA LEU A 6 -42.55 -36.16 33.06
C LEU A 6 -41.71 -35.52 31.95
N LEU A 7 -40.54 -35.06 32.40
CA LEU A 7 -39.28 -34.81 31.67
C LEU A 7 -39.14 -33.40 31.09
N SER A 8 -38.04 -32.66 31.21
CA SER A 8 -36.77 -32.72 31.95
C SER A 8 -35.74 -32.05 31.04
N LEU A 9 -34.73 -31.43 31.67
CA LEU A 9 -33.36 -31.27 31.19
C LEU A 9 -33.06 -30.13 30.21
N LEU A 10 -32.13 -29.30 30.70
CA LEU A 10 -30.88 -28.87 30.04
C LEU A 10 -31.06 -28.06 28.75
N ALA A 11 -30.59 -26.83 28.70
CA ALA A 11 -29.19 -26.43 28.53
C ALA A 11 -29.31 -25.00 27.92
N THR A 12 -28.40 -24.03 28.01
CA THR A 12 -26.95 -24.08 28.05
C THR A 12 -26.47 -22.62 28.14
N ALA A 13 -25.29 -22.47 28.73
CA ALA A 13 -24.21 -21.62 28.22
C ALA A 13 -24.39 -20.10 28.20
N SER A 14 -23.80 -19.47 29.22
CA SER A 14 -22.55 -18.72 29.07
C SER A 14 -22.40 -17.82 27.85
N LEU A 15 -22.54 -16.51 28.03
CA LEU A 15 -21.82 -15.49 27.23
C LEU A 15 -21.54 -14.24 28.09
N LEU A 16 -21.01 -14.46 29.29
CA LEU A 16 -20.33 -13.41 30.06
C LEU A 16 -18.89 -13.89 30.25
N ALA A 17 -18.02 -13.45 29.33
CA ALA A 17 -16.55 -13.42 29.37
C ALA A 17 -15.94 -13.78 28.02
N LEU A 18 -16.23 -12.97 27.01
CA LEU A 18 -15.20 -12.60 26.03
C LEU A 18 -15.00 -11.09 26.13
N ALA A 19 -14.55 -10.65 27.31
CA ALA A 19 -13.61 -9.55 27.43
C ALA A 19 -12.20 -10.05 27.03
N GLY A 20 -12.13 -10.77 25.90
CA GLY A 20 -10.91 -11.14 25.20
C GLY A 20 -10.78 -10.15 24.06
N GLY A 21 -9.66 -9.45 24.01
CA GLY A 21 -9.46 -8.26 23.20
C GLY A 21 -9.94 -8.40 21.76
N CYS A 22 -10.86 -7.53 21.37
CA CYS A 22 -10.81 -6.86 20.07
C CYS A 22 -10.23 -5.47 20.29
N GLY A 23 -9.06 -5.44 20.92
CA GLY A 23 -8.14 -4.33 20.86
C GLY A 23 -7.18 -4.56 19.70
N GLU A 24 -7.69 -4.87 18.50
CA GLU A 24 -6.89 -4.66 17.29
C GLU A 24 -6.90 -3.14 17.04
N SER A 25 -6.00 -2.49 17.76
CA SER A 25 -5.19 -1.37 17.30
C SER A 25 -5.66 -0.74 15.97
N ALA A 26 -6.65 0.14 16.06
CA ALA A 26 -6.90 1.16 15.04
C ALA A 26 -5.64 2.04 14.78
N GLU A 27 -4.60 1.93 15.62
CA GLU A 27 -3.32 2.61 15.48
C GLU A 27 -2.35 1.98 14.47
N ASP A 28 -2.58 0.74 13.98
CA ASP A 28 -1.62 0.06 13.10
C ASP A 28 -1.84 0.26 11.59
N VAL A 29 -2.93 0.90 11.17
CA VAL A 29 -3.30 1.01 9.73
C VAL A 29 -2.49 2.08 8.98
N SER A 30 -1.37 2.56 9.54
CA SER A 30 -0.59 3.63 8.91
C SER A 30 0.89 3.68 9.33
N ASN A 31 1.46 2.71 10.04
CA ASN A 31 2.89 2.73 10.39
C ASN A 31 3.82 2.64 9.15
N SER A 32 5.14 2.84 9.30
CA SER A 32 6.05 2.84 8.15
C SER A 32 6.05 1.51 7.41
N GLU A 33 5.99 0.39 8.12
CA GLU A 33 6.00 -0.96 7.53
C GLU A 33 4.79 -1.16 6.63
N TYR A 34 3.59 -0.85 7.13
CA TYR A 34 2.35 -0.94 6.36
C TYR A 34 2.40 -0.07 5.10
N LEU A 35 2.83 1.20 5.22
CA LEU A 35 2.86 2.12 4.06
C LEU A 35 3.93 1.73 3.04
N LEU A 36 5.07 1.18 3.48
CA LEU A 36 6.08 0.63 2.60
C LEU A 36 5.60 -0.65 1.91
N GLY A 37 4.85 -1.51 2.61
CA GLY A 37 4.18 -2.67 2.04
C GLY A 37 3.17 -2.30 0.95
N LEU A 38 2.29 -1.32 1.22
CA LEU A 38 1.36 -0.80 0.22
C LEU A 38 2.08 -0.18 -0.99
N LEU A 39 3.19 0.51 -0.74
CA LEU A 39 4.01 1.07 -1.82
C LEU A 39 4.59 -0.05 -2.68
N HIS A 40 5.12 -1.10 -2.05
CA HIS A 40 5.63 -2.28 -2.75
C HIS A 40 4.57 -2.96 -3.61
N GLU A 41 3.41 -3.25 -3.03
CA GLU A 41 2.31 -3.87 -3.76
C GLU A 41 1.88 -3.01 -4.96
N SER A 42 1.66 -1.71 -4.74
CA SER A 42 1.30 -0.77 -5.80
C SER A 42 2.37 -0.71 -6.90
N TRP A 43 3.65 -0.78 -6.52
CA TRP A 43 4.78 -0.78 -7.45
C TRP A 43 4.82 -2.05 -8.30
N GLN A 44 4.64 -3.23 -7.70
CA GLN A 44 4.58 -4.50 -8.45
C GLN A 44 3.36 -4.53 -9.39
N ASN A 45 2.22 -4.03 -8.93
CA ASN A 45 1.01 -3.93 -9.74
C ASN A 45 1.22 -3.00 -10.93
N ALA A 46 1.83 -1.82 -10.74
CA ALA A 46 2.21 -0.94 -11.84
C ALA A 46 3.19 -1.61 -12.81
N ARG A 47 4.21 -2.32 -12.30
CA ARG A 47 5.19 -3.02 -13.14
C ARG A 47 4.50 -4.06 -14.04
N LYS A 48 3.64 -4.90 -13.46
CA LYS A 48 2.88 -5.93 -14.20
C LYS A 48 1.88 -5.29 -15.16
N GLY A 49 1.11 -4.31 -14.68
CA GLY A 49 0.10 -3.59 -15.44
C GLY A 49 0.67 -2.92 -16.68
N LEU A 50 1.77 -2.17 -16.55
CA LEU A 50 2.42 -1.50 -17.69
C LEU A 50 3.07 -2.46 -18.70
N GLN A 51 3.26 -3.74 -18.32
CA GLN A 51 3.82 -4.77 -19.19
C GLN A 51 2.77 -5.61 -19.90
N SER A 52 1.48 -5.49 -19.55
CA SER A 52 0.40 -6.26 -20.16
C SER A 52 0.03 -5.72 -21.56
N GLU A 53 -0.80 -6.48 -22.28
CA GLU A 53 -1.39 -6.07 -23.57
C GLU A 53 -2.39 -4.92 -23.41
N GLN A 54 -2.99 -4.77 -22.23
CA GLN A 54 -3.90 -3.68 -21.87
C GLN A 54 -3.34 -2.95 -20.64
N PRO A 55 -2.43 -1.99 -20.86
CA PRO A 55 -1.70 -1.36 -19.77
C PRO A 55 -2.61 -0.67 -18.75
N ASP A 56 -2.44 -1.03 -17.48
CA ASP A 56 -3.17 -0.43 -16.37
C ASP A 56 -2.36 0.71 -15.73
N LEU A 57 -2.93 1.93 -15.75
CA LEU A 57 -2.35 3.13 -15.15
C LEU A 57 -2.85 3.39 -13.73
N GLY A 58 -3.88 2.69 -13.27
CA GLY A 58 -4.52 2.88 -11.96
C GLY A 58 -3.54 2.87 -10.79
N PRO A 59 -2.62 1.89 -10.69
CA PRO A 59 -1.63 1.82 -9.61
C PRO A 59 -0.71 3.05 -9.51
N LEU A 60 -0.51 3.81 -10.60
CA LEU A 60 0.33 5.01 -10.61
C LEU A 60 -0.20 6.10 -9.66
N ARG A 61 -1.52 6.21 -9.46
CA ARG A 61 -2.10 7.14 -8.47
C ARG A 61 -1.72 6.74 -7.05
N ALA A 62 -1.83 5.45 -6.72
CA ALA A 62 -1.50 4.95 -5.40
C ALA A 62 -0.01 5.19 -5.09
N ILE A 63 0.88 4.89 -6.05
CA ILE A 63 2.31 5.17 -5.95
C ILE A 63 2.56 6.67 -5.70
N HIS A 64 1.93 7.56 -6.46
CA HIS A 64 2.08 9.00 -6.27
C HIS A 64 1.68 9.43 -4.85
N ILE A 65 0.53 8.99 -4.35
CA ILE A 65 0.07 9.32 -2.99
C ILE A 65 1.04 8.79 -1.93
N LEU A 66 1.48 7.54 -2.07
CA LEU A 66 2.36 6.88 -1.11
C LEU A 66 3.74 7.52 -1.07
N LEU A 67 4.38 7.72 -2.24
CA LEU A 67 5.70 8.36 -2.34
C LEU A 67 5.68 9.84 -1.97
N ALA A 68 4.71 10.61 -2.48
CA ALA A 68 4.74 12.06 -2.33
C ALA A 68 4.28 12.52 -0.94
N ARG A 69 3.38 11.78 -0.30
CA ARG A 69 2.67 12.29 0.89
C ARG A 69 2.82 11.44 2.14
N ARG A 70 2.89 10.11 2.02
CA ARG A 70 2.69 9.21 3.18
C ARG A 70 3.97 8.51 3.63
N ALA A 71 4.58 7.69 2.77
CA ALA A 71 5.66 6.78 3.18
C ALA A 71 6.89 7.51 3.75
N PRO A 72 7.46 8.56 3.11
CA PRO A 72 8.64 9.22 3.68
C PRO A 72 8.39 9.85 5.05
N ARG A 73 7.23 10.51 5.22
CA ARG A 73 6.84 11.12 6.51
C ARG A 73 6.73 10.08 7.62
N ARG A 74 6.26 8.89 7.28
CA ARG A 74 6.09 7.82 8.25
C ARG A 74 7.39 7.13 8.58
N VAL A 75 8.21 6.83 7.58
CA VAL A 75 9.59 6.34 7.77
C VAL A 75 10.38 7.29 8.67
N GLN A 76 10.27 8.61 8.45
CA GLN A 76 10.91 9.60 9.31
C GLN A 76 10.48 9.47 10.79
N ARG A 77 9.22 9.12 11.02
CA ARG A 77 8.61 9.08 12.35
C ARG A 77 8.87 7.78 13.11
N ASP A 78 8.61 6.63 12.50
CA ASP A 78 8.53 5.34 13.19
C ASP A 78 9.33 4.19 12.56
N TYR A 79 10.10 4.44 11.50
CA TYR A 79 11.10 3.48 11.06
C TYR A 79 12.35 3.56 11.95
N HIS A 80 12.76 2.41 12.49
CA HIS A 80 13.88 2.28 13.44
C HIS A 80 15.05 1.45 12.89
N GLY A 81 15.02 1.07 11.60
CA GLY A 81 16.10 0.32 10.97
C GLY A 81 17.42 1.12 10.91
N PRO A 82 18.59 0.45 10.94
CA PRO A 82 19.90 1.10 10.96
C PRO A 82 20.21 1.90 9.69
N ASN A 83 19.47 1.65 8.61
CA ASN A 83 19.59 2.29 7.30
C ASN A 83 18.51 3.38 7.05
N LYS A 84 17.80 3.84 8.09
CA LYS A 84 16.71 4.84 8.01
C LYS A 84 17.03 6.04 7.12
N GLU A 85 18.18 6.69 7.34
CA GLU A 85 18.57 7.89 6.60
C GLU A 85 18.77 7.60 5.10
N GLU A 86 19.34 6.43 4.78
CA GLU A 86 19.55 6.00 3.40
C GLU A 86 18.22 5.67 2.72
N VAL A 87 17.29 5.01 3.43
CA VAL A 87 15.92 4.73 2.94
C VAL A 87 15.20 6.04 2.65
N LEU A 88 15.23 7.00 3.56
CA LEU A 88 14.59 8.32 3.39
C LEU A 88 15.17 9.08 2.19
N ARG A 89 16.50 9.16 2.11
CA ARG A 89 17.19 9.83 1.01
C ARG A 89 16.77 9.23 -0.34
N ARG A 90 16.69 7.91 -0.44
CA ARG A 90 16.28 7.23 -1.68
C ARG A 90 14.80 7.38 -1.98
N LEU A 91 13.93 7.34 -0.97
CA LEU A 91 12.49 7.61 -1.15
C LEU A 91 12.25 9.03 -1.66
N HIS A 92 12.97 10.02 -1.13
CA HIS A 92 12.90 11.40 -1.63
C HIS A 92 13.40 11.52 -3.07
N ALA A 93 14.57 10.96 -3.39
CA ALA A 93 15.08 10.96 -4.75
C ALA A 93 14.12 10.26 -5.74
N LEU A 94 13.52 9.14 -5.33
CA LEU A 94 12.54 8.41 -6.13
C LEU A 94 11.26 9.23 -6.34
N ARG A 95 10.74 9.88 -5.28
CA ARG A 95 9.59 10.80 -5.37
C ARG A 95 9.88 11.91 -6.38
N ASP A 96 11.00 12.60 -6.25
CA ASP A 96 11.33 13.75 -7.09
C ASP A 96 11.45 13.33 -8.56
N ALA A 97 12.08 12.16 -8.82
CA ALA A 97 12.17 11.60 -10.15
C ALA A 97 10.80 11.14 -10.71
N TYR A 98 9.93 10.60 -9.86
CA TYR A 98 8.56 10.22 -10.23
C TYR A 98 7.71 11.45 -10.59
N GLU A 99 7.78 12.50 -9.77
CA GLU A 99 7.08 13.78 -10.01
C GLU A 99 7.60 14.50 -11.26
N ALA A 100 8.90 14.40 -11.57
CA ALA A 100 9.45 15.00 -12.77
C ALA A 100 9.14 14.19 -14.05
N ARG A 101 9.12 12.86 -13.98
CA ARG A 101 9.11 12.01 -15.18
C ARG A 101 7.77 11.33 -15.46
N ILE A 102 6.98 11.03 -14.45
CA ILE A 102 5.71 10.29 -14.57
C ILE A 102 4.52 11.22 -14.45
N VAL A 103 4.43 11.98 -13.34
CA VAL A 103 3.26 12.83 -13.04
C VAL A 103 2.85 13.76 -14.19
N PRO A 104 3.75 14.42 -14.94
CA PRO A 104 3.37 15.32 -16.03
C PRO A 104 2.72 14.61 -17.22
N LYS A 105 2.79 13.28 -17.28
CA LYS A 105 2.17 12.46 -18.33
C LYS A 105 0.79 11.93 -17.94
N LEU A 106 0.39 12.11 -16.68
CA LEU A 106 -0.83 11.57 -16.12
C LEU A 106 -1.83 12.69 -15.83
N ASP A 107 -3.10 12.44 -16.15
CA ASP A 107 -4.21 13.17 -15.58
C ASP A 107 -4.65 12.46 -14.29
N LEU A 108 -4.32 13.10 -13.17
CA LEU A 108 -4.65 12.63 -11.83
C LEU A 108 -5.87 13.35 -11.23
N THR A 109 -6.52 14.24 -11.99
CA THR A 109 -7.65 15.06 -11.50
C THR A 109 -8.96 14.28 -11.41
N GLN A 110 -9.15 13.29 -12.28
CA GLN A 110 -10.32 12.41 -12.30
C GLN A 110 -10.13 11.22 -11.35
N PRO A 111 -11.17 10.42 -11.03
CA PRO A 111 -10.99 9.18 -10.26
C PRO A 111 -10.11 8.15 -10.99
N GLU A 112 -10.33 8.00 -12.31
CA GLU A 112 -9.54 7.14 -13.19
C GLU A 112 -8.25 7.86 -13.61
N VAL A 113 -7.12 7.12 -13.66
CA VAL A 113 -5.85 7.66 -14.15
C VAL A 113 -5.86 7.61 -15.68
N ARG A 114 -5.70 8.77 -16.31
CA ARG A 114 -5.60 8.90 -17.77
C ARG A 114 -4.27 9.50 -18.18
N LEU A 115 -3.98 9.49 -19.47
CA LEU A 115 -2.83 10.21 -20.01
C LEU A 115 -3.18 11.69 -20.23
N GLN A 116 -2.20 12.56 -20.04
CA GLN A 116 -2.28 13.94 -20.51
C GLN A 116 -2.28 13.99 -22.06
N PRO A 117 -2.84 15.05 -22.67
CA PRO A 117 -2.76 15.24 -24.12
C PRO A 117 -1.32 15.17 -24.63
N GLY A 118 -1.08 14.33 -25.65
CA GLY A 118 0.24 14.15 -26.27
C GLY A 118 1.17 13.17 -25.56
N ALA A 119 0.82 12.69 -24.36
CA ALA A 119 1.57 11.61 -23.70
C ALA A 119 1.14 10.23 -24.20
N THR A 120 2.06 9.28 -24.16
CA THR A 120 1.82 7.89 -24.55
C THR A 120 2.08 6.92 -23.40
N VAL A 121 1.42 5.76 -23.44
CA VAL A 121 1.68 4.68 -22.47
C VAL A 121 3.15 4.23 -22.54
N GLN A 122 3.74 4.16 -23.73
CA GLN A 122 5.14 3.76 -23.91
C GLN A 122 6.11 4.69 -23.19
N GLU A 123 5.88 6.01 -23.19
CA GLU A 123 6.70 6.96 -22.44
C GLU A 123 6.56 6.77 -20.93
N VAL A 124 5.35 6.53 -20.45
CA VAL A 124 5.09 6.24 -19.03
C VAL A 124 5.78 4.95 -18.62
N LYS A 125 5.64 3.89 -19.41
CA LYS A 125 6.29 2.59 -19.21
C LYS A 125 7.80 2.73 -19.17
N ALA A 126 8.40 3.40 -20.16
CA ALA A 126 9.85 3.58 -20.23
C ALA A 126 10.37 4.36 -19.01
N ALA A 127 9.72 5.47 -18.67
CA ALA A 127 10.09 6.25 -17.49
C ALA A 127 9.94 5.42 -16.20
N PHE A 128 8.84 4.66 -16.05
CA PHE A 128 8.60 3.83 -14.86
C PHE A 128 9.65 2.72 -14.72
N MET A 129 10.00 2.04 -15.82
CA MET A 129 11.00 0.96 -15.81
C MET A 129 12.41 1.46 -15.47
N GLU A 130 12.74 2.72 -15.79
CA GLU A 130 13.99 3.32 -15.31
C GLU A 130 13.95 3.58 -13.79
N LEU A 131 12.83 4.10 -13.27
CA LEU A 131 12.65 4.29 -11.82
C LEU A 131 12.59 2.97 -11.05
N ASP A 132 12.15 1.89 -11.71
CA ASP A 132 12.08 0.55 -11.14
C ASP A 132 13.43 0.07 -10.59
N LYS A 133 14.53 0.41 -11.28
CA LYS A 133 15.89 0.09 -10.84
C LYS A 133 16.21 0.77 -9.51
N ALA A 134 15.83 2.03 -9.37
CA ALA A 134 16.03 2.78 -8.12
C ALA A 134 15.13 2.25 -7.00
N TYR A 135 13.88 1.89 -7.31
CA TYR A 135 12.97 1.30 -6.33
C TYR A 135 13.48 -0.02 -5.76
N ARG A 136 14.02 -0.93 -6.60
CA ARG A 136 14.61 -2.20 -6.13
C ARG A 136 15.75 -2.01 -5.13
N GLN A 137 16.50 -0.92 -5.22
CA GLN A 137 17.55 -0.61 -4.25
C GLN A 137 16.96 -0.20 -2.89
N ILE A 138 15.79 0.43 -2.87
CA ILE A 138 15.05 0.71 -1.62
C ILE A 138 14.52 -0.61 -1.05
N ASP A 139 13.91 -1.44 -1.88
CA ASP A 139 13.36 -2.74 -1.48
C ASP A 139 14.43 -3.65 -0.83
N ALA A 140 15.62 -3.70 -1.42
CA ALA A 140 16.74 -4.45 -0.88
C ALA A 140 17.24 -3.92 0.48
N LEU A 141 17.16 -2.60 0.73
CA LEU A 141 17.49 -2.03 2.04
C LEU A 141 16.47 -2.40 3.10
N LEU A 142 15.19 -2.46 2.73
CA LEU A 142 14.11 -2.79 3.68
C LEU A 142 14.13 -4.25 4.14
N GLN A 143 14.89 -5.13 3.48
CA GLN A 143 15.04 -6.55 3.82
C GLN A 143 16.26 -6.85 4.71
N GLN A 144 17.03 -5.84 5.10
CA GLN A 144 18.22 -5.94 5.98
C GLN A 144 17.84 -5.74 7.44
#